data_AF-A0A9D5Q2B1-F1
#
_entry.id   AF-A0A9D5Q2B1-F1
#
_cell.length_a   1.000
_cell.length_b   1.000
_cell.length_c   1.000
_cell.angle_alpha   90.00
_cell.angle_beta   90.00
_cell.angle_gamma   90.00
#
_symmetry.space_group_name_H-M   'P 1'
#
loop_
_entity.id
_entity.type
_entity.pdbx_description
1 polymer ?
#
loop_
_entity_poly.entity_id
_entity_poly.type
_entity_poly.pdbx_seq_one_letter_code
_entity_poly.pdbx_strand_id
1 'polypeptide(L)'
;MKFNLKEALEAKGFAPIADPFGLATFGQIVRKTFTEGARSVTVTARFTPDYAALTVSYAYGDSSRPFKVKTHLSDRRAYRAIEYTLQHHSLVF
;
A
#
# COMPACT_ATOMS: atom_id res chain seq x y z
N MET A 1 -19.78 11.84 -1.62
CA MET A 1 -18.49 11.76 -0.90
C MET A 1 -17.45 11.08 -1.79
N LYS A 2 -16.29 11.72 -2.01
CA LYS A 2 -15.15 11.12 -2.72
C LYS A 2 -14.48 10.12 -1.76
N PHE A 3 -14.20 8.90 -2.21
CA PHE A 3 -13.49 7.90 -1.40
C PHE A 3 -12.04 8.35 -1.21
N ASN A 4 -11.58 8.43 0.04
CA ASN A 4 -10.20 8.78 0.39
C ASN A 4 -9.43 7.49 0.70
N LEU A 5 -8.47 7.11 -0.16
CA LEU A 5 -7.71 5.88 0.06
C LEU A 5 -6.86 5.93 1.33
N LYS A 6 -6.22 7.07 1.61
CA LYS A 6 -5.29 7.19 2.73
C LYS A 6 -6.00 6.91 4.05
N GLU A 7 -7.12 7.58 4.30
CA GLU A 7 -7.94 7.36 5.51
C GLU A 7 -8.42 5.90 5.61
N ALA A 8 -8.83 5.30 4.49
CA ALA A 8 -9.27 3.91 4.48
C ALA A 8 -8.14 2.92 4.83
N LEU A 9 -6.91 3.17 4.34
CA LEU A 9 -5.74 2.35 4.66
C LEU A 9 -5.26 2.55 6.10
N GLU A 10 -5.25 3.79 6.58
CA GLU A 10 -4.91 4.09 7.98
C GLU A 10 -5.91 3.44 8.95
N ALA A 11 -7.21 3.49 8.64
CA ALA A 11 -8.24 2.77 9.40
C ALA A 11 -8.04 1.24 9.40
N LYS A 12 -7.37 0.70 8.37
CA LYS A 12 -6.94 -0.71 8.28
C LYS A 12 -5.60 -0.97 8.95
N GLY A 13 -5.02 0.01 9.64
CA GLY A 13 -3.76 -0.13 10.39
C GLY A 13 -2.51 -0.01 9.53
N PHE A 14 -2.59 0.58 8.34
CA PHE A 14 -1.37 1.01 7.64
C PHE A 14 -0.76 2.19 8.37
N ALA A 15 0.56 2.17 8.53
CA ALA A 15 1.29 3.22 9.22
C ALA A 15 1.97 4.16 8.23
N PRO A 16 1.87 5.49 8.42
CA PRO A 16 2.64 6.45 7.63
C PRO A 16 4.15 6.29 7.89
N ILE A 17 4.95 6.42 6.84
CA ILE A 17 6.41 6.36 6.91
C ILE A 17 7.04 7.48 6.08
N ALA A 18 8.32 7.76 6.35
CA ALA A 18 9.12 8.68 5.56
C ALA A 18 9.54 8.05 4.23
N ASP A 19 9.62 8.86 3.18
CA ASP A 19 10.17 8.44 1.89
C ASP A 19 11.69 8.34 1.96
N PRO A 20 12.30 7.16 1.71
CA PRO A 20 13.74 7.01 1.71
C PRO A 20 14.44 7.87 0.65
N PHE A 21 13.71 8.30 -0.39
CA PHE A 21 14.23 9.17 -1.45
C PHE A 21 13.92 10.65 -1.25
N GLY A 22 13.17 11.01 -0.19
CA GLY A 22 12.80 12.39 0.11
C GLY A 22 11.90 13.08 -0.92
N LEU A 23 11.27 12.34 -1.84
CA LEU A 23 10.42 12.91 -2.89
C LEU A 23 8.96 13.05 -2.45
N ALA A 24 8.50 12.23 -1.50
CA ALA A 24 7.17 12.27 -0.91
C ALA A 24 7.25 12.78 0.54
N THR A 25 6.23 13.53 0.96
CA THR A 25 6.14 14.04 2.33
C THR A 25 5.76 12.93 3.31
N PHE A 26 6.06 13.12 4.59
CA PHE A 26 5.66 12.15 5.62
C PHE A 26 4.14 11.94 5.60
N GLY A 27 3.72 10.68 5.59
CA GLY A 27 2.31 10.31 5.48
C GLY A 27 1.74 10.34 4.05
N GLN A 28 2.54 10.64 3.02
CA GLN A 28 2.25 10.27 1.63
C GLN A 28 2.76 8.88 1.27
N ILE A 29 3.39 8.20 2.22
CA ILE A 29 3.70 6.78 2.10
C ILE A 29 3.10 6.09 3.32
N VAL A 30 2.30 5.06 3.08
CA VAL A 30 1.77 4.20 4.13
C VAL A 30 2.15 2.75 3.86
N ARG A 31 2.44 2.01 4.92
CA ARG A 31 2.92 0.62 4.83
C ARG A 31 2.27 -0.27 5.86
N LYS A 32 2.02 -1.52 5.50
CA LYS A 32 1.63 -2.59 6.41
C LYS A 32 2.22 -3.92 5.96
N THR A 33 2.64 -4.74 6.92
CA THR A 33 3.05 -6.12 6.68
C THR A 33 1.96 -7.06 7.18
N PHE A 34 1.52 -7.96 6.32
CA PHE A 34 0.55 -9.00 6.61
C PHE A 34 1.27 -10.33 6.74
N THR A 35 0.96 -11.11 7.77
CA THR A 35 1.65 -12.36 8.10
C THR A 35 0.66 -13.50 8.27
N GLU A 36 0.93 -14.65 7.65
CA GLU A 36 0.18 -15.90 7.83
C GLU A 36 1.17 -17.08 7.84
N GLY A 37 1.34 -17.70 9.01
CA GLY A 37 2.37 -18.73 9.20
C GLY A 37 3.77 -18.22 8.87
N ALA A 38 4.46 -18.89 7.96
CA ALA A 38 5.79 -18.49 7.49
C ALA A 38 5.76 -17.46 6.33
N ARG A 39 4.58 -17.08 5.83
CA ARG A 39 4.45 -16.13 4.72
C ARG A 39 4.21 -14.74 5.26
N SER A 40 4.84 -13.76 4.62
CA SER A 40 4.63 -12.35 4.91
C SER A 40 4.60 -11.55 3.61
N VAL A 41 3.65 -10.61 3.51
CA VAL A 41 3.59 -9.65 2.40
C VAL A 41 3.53 -8.25 2.96
N THR A 42 4.48 -7.42 2.55
CA THR A 42 4.50 -6.00 2.85
C THR A 42 3.89 -5.23 1.70
N VAL A 43 2.85 -4.46 2.00
CA VAL A 43 2.19 -3.56 1.08
C VAL A 43 2.64 -2.13 1.39
N THR A 44 3.20 -1.45 0.40
CA THR A 44 3.58 -0.03 0.51
C THR A 44 2.83 0.76 -0.55
N ALA A 45 2.03 1.73 -0.11
CA ALA A 45 1.32 2.66 -0.97
C ALA A 45 1.96 4.04 -0.89
N ARG A 46 2.35 4.60 -2.05
CA ARG A 46 2.97 5.92 -2.19
C ARG A 46 2.06 6.81 -3.02
N PHE A 47 1.58 7.89 -2.42
CA PHE A 47 0.73 8.90 -3.04
C PHE A 47 1.59 9.97 -3.73
N THR A 48 1.14 10.49 -4.87
CA THR A 48 1.72 11.72 -5.44
C THR A 48 1.37 12.91 -4.55
N PRO A 49 2.13 14.02 -4.63
CA PRO A 49 1.89 15.19 -3.79
C PRO A 49 0.46 15.75 -3.84
N ASP A 50 -0.17 15.63 -5.01
CA ASP A 50 -1.53 16.06 -5.31
C ASP A 50 -2.59 14.96 -5.15
N TYR A 51 -2.20 13.75 -4.70
CA TYR A 51 -3.05 12.57 -4.60
C TYR A 51 -3.77 12.19 -5.91
N ALA A 52 -3.28 12.64 -7.07
CA ALA A 52 -3.87 12.31 -8.37
C ALA A 52 -3.53 10.88 -8.81
N ALA A 53 -2.39 10.36 -8.37
CA ALA A 53 -1.96 9.00 -8.62
C ALA A 53 -1.32 8.40 -7.37
N LEU A 54 -1.33 7.08 -7.27
CA LEU A 54 -0.53 6.38 -6.28
C LEU A 54 0.07 5.11 -6.84
N THR A 55 1.22 4.73 -6.27
CA THR A 55 1.92 3.51 -6.60
C THR A 55 1.87 2.56 -5.42
N VAL A 56 1.34 1.36 -5.65
CA VAL A 56 1.29 0.28 -4.67
C VAL A 56 2.34 -0.75 -5.03
N SER A 57 3.18 -1.11 -4.08
CA SER A 57 4.19 -2.16 -4.21
C SER A 57 3.96 -3.26 -3.18
N TYR A 58 4.27 -4.49 -3.58
CA TYR A 58 4.11 -5.70 -2.78
C TYR A 58 5.45 -6.43 -2.73
N ALA A 59 5.94 -6.74 -1.54
CA ALA A 59 7.17 -7.50 -1.32
C ALA A 59 6.90 -8.66 -0.35
N TYR A 60 7.66 -9.75 -0.48
CA TYR A 60 7.62 -10.82 0.52
C TYR A 60 8.52 -10.46 1.70
N GLY A 61 7.96 -10.48 2.92
CA GLY A 61 8.61 -9.98 4.13
C GLY A 61 9.22 -8.58 3.95
N ASP A 62 10.36 -8.35 4.58
CA ASP A 62 11.12 -7.10 4.44
C ASP A 62 12.05 -7.09 3.22
N SER A 63 11.77 -7.89 2.19
CA SER A 63 12.55 -7.87 0.95
C SER A 63 12.52 -6.47 0.33
N SER A 64 13.69 -5.96 -0.04
CA SER A 64 13.83 -4.69 -0.75
C SER A 64 13.31 -4.73 -2.19
N ARG A 65 13.06 -5.93 -2.74
CA ARG A 65 12.59 -6.11 -4.11
C ARG A 65 11.09 -6.46 -4.13
N PRO A 66 10.23 -5.57 -4.66
CA PRO A 66 8.82 -5.89 -4.82
C PRO A 66 8.63 -6.94 -5.92
N PHE A 67 7.78 -7.93 -5.68
CA PHE A 67 7.37 -8.89 -6.70
C PHE A 67 6.28 -8.32 -7.63
N LYS A 68 5.64 -7.23 -7.20
CA LYS A 68 4.56 -6.57 -7.95
C LYS A 68 4.52 -5.09 -7.62
N VAL A 69 4.39 -4.25 -8.64
CA VAL A 69 4.18 -2.80 -8.52
C VAL A 69 3.04 -2.40 -9.45
N LYS A 70 2.12 -1.58 -8.95
CA LYS A 70 0.96 -1.09 -9.72
C LYS A 70 0.72 0.38 -9.46
N THR A 71 0.45 1.14 -10.51
CA THR A 71 0.03 2.54 -10.42
C THR A 71 -1.45 2.66 -10.68
N HIS A 72 -2.13 3.47 -9.86
CA HIS A 72 -3.58 3.67 -9.93
C HIS A 72 -3.90 5.16 -9.98
N LEU A 73 -4.81 5.53 -10.90
CA LEU A 73 -5.37 6.89 -11.03
C LEU A 73 -6.70 7.05 -10.26
N SER A 74 -7.09 6.04 -9.48
CA SER A 74 -8.34 6.02 -8.74
C SER A 74 -8.16 5.29 -7.42
N ASP A 75 -8.39 6.02 -6.33
CA ASP A 75 -8.32 5.55 -4.95
C ASP A 75 -9.11 4.27 -4.72
N ARG A 76 -10.36 4.22 -5.21
CA ARG A 76 -11.22 3.06 -5.04
C ARG A 76 -10.71 1.83 -5.81
N ARG A 77 -10.09 2.02 -6.98
CA ARG A 77 -9.47 0.92 -7.73
C ARG A 77 -8.21 0.42 -7.04
N ALA A 78 -7.40 1.32 -6.49
CA ALA A 78 -6.23 0.96 -5.71
C ALA A 78 -6.60 0.14 -4.47
N TYR A 79 -7.59 0.59 -3.70
CA TYR A 79 -8.08 -0.12 -2.51
C TYR A 79 -8.48 -1.57 -2.84
N ARG A 80 -9.34 -1.74 -3.85
CA ARG A 80 -9.78 -3.08 -4.31
C ARG A 80 -8.62 -3.93 -4.84
N ALA A 81 -7.63 -3.32 -5.48
CA ALA A 81 -6.46 -4.07 -5.97
C ALA A 81 -5.57 -4.56 -4.82
N ILE A 82 -5.48 -3.80 -3.73
CA ILE A 82 -4.83 -4.24 -2.48
C ILE A 82 -5.59 -5.43 -1.89
N GLU A 83 -6.91 -5.26 -1.68
CA GLU A 83 -7.79 -6.33 -1.17
C GLU A 83 -7.63 -7.62 -1.96
N TYR A 84 -7.79 -7.54 -3.28
CA TYR A 84 -7.70 -8.70 -4.17
C TYR A 84 -6.33 -9.37 -4.12
N THR A 85 -5.25 -8.58 -4.07
CA THR A 85 -3.90 -9.16 -4.04
C THR A 85 -3.66 -9.90 -2.72
N LEU A 86 -4.11 -9.37 -1.59
CA LEU A 86 -3.95 -10.04 -0.29
C LEU A 86 -4.80 -11.31 -0.20
N GLN A 87 -6.06 -11.26 -0.65
CA GLN A 87 -6.93 -12.44 -0.74
C GLN A 87 -6.33 -13.53 -1.63
N HIS A 88 -5.76 -13.17 -2.78
CA HIS A 88 -5.09 -14.12 -3.67
C HIS A 88 -3.89 -14.82 -3.01
N HIS A 89 -3.25 -14.17 -2.04
CA HIS A 89 -2.16 -14.75 -1.25
C HIS A 89 -2.63 -15.35 0.09
N SER A 90 -3.94 -15.53 0.27
CA SER A 90 -4.58 -16.01 1.51
C SER A 90 -4.41 -15.11 2.74
N LEU A 91 -3.94 -13.87 2.55
CA LEU A 91 -3.72 -12.91 3.62
C LEU A 91 -4.98 -12.10 3.91
N VAL A 92 -5.28 -11.93 5.20
CA VAL A 92 -6.44 -11.15 5.67
C VAL A 92 -6.18 -9.65 5.55
N PHE A 93 -7.16 -8.89 5.04
CA PHE A 93 -7.07 -7.43 4.85
C PHE A 93 -7.77 -6.57 5.91
#